data_AF-A0A7R9UAW7-F1
#
_entry.id   AF-A0A7R9UAW7-F1
#
_cell.length_a   1.000
_cell.length_b   1.000
_cell.length_c   1.000
_cell.angle_alpha   90.00
_cell.angle_beta   90.00
_cell.angle_gamma   90.00
#
_symmetry.space_group_name_H-M   'P 1'
#
loop_
_entity.id
_entity.type
_entity.pdbx_description
1 polymer ?
#
loop_
_entity_poly.entity_id
_entity_poly.type
_entity_poly.pdbx_seq_one_letter_code
_entity_poly.pdbx_strand_id
1 'polypeptide(L)'
;AASLRRRPPAPPSRPNALHSTADAQWNTLEDYCLVDAVERFTLSNGRSVLWRQMHRRVPELAIFPLEHLQVRHAQLRPGKVDEELLPLLDSWAHVGGGTYAGSVYGLAGVQDGTSILTPPVEPVDRCILEGYLCTSAGGTHVVYELGDMADDGVSGAEGGLVTRANARQMGAQTLALASVIGATGIGLWAAWGHHLGVHIFVV
;
A
#
# COMPACT_ATOMS: atom_id res chain seq x y z
N ALA A 1 54.34 0.35 37.38
CA ALA A 1 53.91 1.33 36.36
C ALA A 1 52.65 0.79 35.68
N ALA A 2 51.47 1.26 36.10
CA ALA A 2 50.18 0.82 35.53
C ALA A 2 49.72 1.85 34.48
N SER A 3 49.61 1.39 33.24
CA SER A 3 49.27 2.22 32.08
C SER A 3 47.77 2.46 32.01
N LEU A 4 47.31 3.63 32.46
CA LEU A 4 45.93 4.11 32.34
C LEU A 4 45.58 4.32 30.86
N ARG A 5 44.86 3.37 30.26
CA ARG A 5 44.25 3.53 28.93
C ARG A 5 43.08 4.50 29.04
N ARG A 6 43.26 5.71 28.52
CA ARG A 6 42.18 6.71 28.39
C ARG A 6 41.15 6.20 27.38
N ARG A 7 39.88 6.15 27.78
CA ARG A 7 38.76 5.86 26.86
C ARG A 7 38.68 6.97 25.79
N PRO A 8 38.41 6.63 24.51
CA PRO A 8 38.12 7.63 23.50
C PRO A 8 36.83 8.40 23.84
N PRO A 9 36.74 9.68 23.47
CA PRO A 9 35.54 10.48 23.66
C PRO A 9 34.36 9.86 22.90
N ALA A 10 33.16 9.91 23.50
CA ALA A 10 31.95 9.47 22.84
C ALA A 10 31.77 10.23 21.51
N PRO A 11 31.29 9.56 20.43
CA PRO A 11 30.98 10.25 19.18
C PRO A 11 29.95 11.36 19.44
N PRO A 12 30.04 12.49 18.73
CA PRO A 12 29.06 13.56 18.87
C PRO A 12 27.67 13.00 18.58
N SER A 13 26.74 13.24 19.50
CA SER A 13 25.33 12.94 19.33
C SER A 13 24.87 13.51 18.00
N ARG A 14 24.39 12.65 17.08
CA ARG A 14 23.75 13.12 15.85
C ARG A 14 22.64 14.10 16.26
N PRO A 15 22.55 15.30 15.67
CA PRO A 15 21.41 16.15 15.91
C PRO A 15 20.16 15.39 15.48
N ASN A 16 19.23 15.19 16.40
CA ASN A 16 17.87 14.74 16.10
C ASN A 16 17.22 15.84 15.24
N ALA A 17 17.46 15.81 13.94
CA ALA A 17 16.77 16.63 12.96
C ALA A 17 15.40 15.99 12.67
N LEU A 18 14.58 15.80 13.70
CA LEU A 18 13.13 15.82 13.54
C LEU A 18 12.78 17.29 13.30
N HIS A 19 12.94 17.74 12.05
CA HIS A 19 12.44 19.05 11.64
C HIS A 19 10.95 19.08 11.98
N SER A 20 10.54 20.11 12.73
CA SER A 20 9.13 20.41 12.94
C SER A 20 8.47 20.51 11.58
N THR A 21 7.60 19.57 11.24
CA THR A 21 6.86 19.52 9.98
C THR A 21 5.95 20.74 9.79
N ALA A 22 5.72 21.52 10.85
CA ALA A 22 4.91 22.73 10.83
C ALA A 22 5.50 23.86 9.97
N ASP A 23 6.82 23.84 9.70
CA ASP A 23 7.52 24.92 8.97
C ASP A 23 8.03 24.50 7.58
N ALA A 24 7.69 23.29 7.11
CA ALA A 24 8.08 22.84 5.79
C ALA A 24 7.41 23.72 4.71
N GLN A 25 8.19 24.60 4.08
CA GLN A 25 7.70 25.46 3.01
C GLN A 25 7.74 24.70 1.67
N TRP A 26 6.58 24.61 1.04
CA TRP A 26 6.44 24.11 -0.32
C TRP A 26 7.14 25.04 -1.31
N ASN A 27 7.99 24.49 -2.19
CA ASN A 27 8.69 25.24 -3.22
C ASN A 27 8.58 24.56 -4.60
N THR A 28 9.25 25.12 -5.60
CA THR A 28 9.18 24.66 -6.99
C THR A 28 9.75 23.24 -7.17
N LEU A 29 10.71 22.83 -6.34
CA LEU A 29 11.26 21.49 -6.35
C LEU A 29 10.18 20.45 -6.03
N GLU A 30 9.37 20.69 -4.99
CA GLU A 30 8.31 19.76 -4.60
C GLU A 30 7.20 19.68 -5.66
N ASP A 31 6.91 20.77 -6.37
CA ASP A 31 6.01 20.72 -7.54
C ASP A 31 6.54 19.76 -8.62
N TYR A 32 7.83 19.85 -8.96
CA TYR A 32 8.45 18.94 -9.93
C TYR A 32 8.48 17.49 -9.43
N CYS A 33 8.90 17.27 -8.18
CA CYS A 33 8.92 15.95 -7.55
C CYS A 33 7.53 15.33 -7.54
N LEU A 34 6.49 16.09 -7.19
CA LEU A 34 5.11 15.62 -7.15
C LEU A 34 4.62 15.20 -8.54
N VAL A 35 4.80 16.03 -9.56
CA VAL A 35 4.33 15.72 -10.92
C VAL A 35 5.02 14.47 -11.48
N ASP A 36 6.35 14.40 -11.33
CA ASP A 36 7.14 13.27 -11.82
C ASP A 36 6.87 11.98 -11.03
N ALA A 37 6.71 12.09 -9.71
CA ALA A 37 6.42 10.93 -8.87
C ALA A 37 5.01 10.38 -9.13
N VAL A 38 3.99 11.23 -9.18
CA VAL A 38 2.61 10.79 -9.42
C VAL A 38 2.52 9.96 -10.70
N GLU A 39 3.17 10.39 -11.78
CA GLU A 39 3.20 9.64 -13.04
C GLU A 39 3.84 8.25 -12.89
N ARG A 40 4.92 8.12 -12.12
CA ARG A 40 5.60 6.84 -11.84
C ARG A 40 4.80 5.90 -10.93
N PHE A 41 3.97 6.45 -10.04
CA PHE A 41 3.14 5.70 -9.08
C PHE A 41 1.67 5.56 -9.50
N THR A 42 1.32 6.07 -10.69
CA THR A 42 -0.01 5.84 -11.28
C THR A 42 -0.10 4.42 -11.80
N LEU A 43 -1.15 3.70 -11.42
CA LEU A 43 -1.42 2.36 -11.91
C LEU A 43 -1.74 2.38 -13.41
N SER A 44 -1.63 1.23 -14.08
CA SER A 44 -1.90 1.11 -15.52
C SER A 44 -3.32 1.49 -15.93
N ASN A 45 -4.25 1.59 -14.98
CA ASN A 45 -5.61 2.08 -15.21
C ASN A 45 -5.66 3.62 -15.45
N GLY A 46 -4.57 4.34 -15.19
CA GLY A 46 -4.46 5.79 -15.34
C GLY A 46 -5.30 6.62 -14.37
N ARG A 47 -5.92 5.97 -13.37
CA ARG A 47 -6.91 6.58 -12.47
C ARG A 47 -6.50 6.53 -11.00
N SER A 48 -5.69 5.55 -10.62
CA SER A 48 -5.33 5.31 -9.23
C SER A 48 -3.84 5.55 -9.03
N VAL A 49 -3.50 6.25 -7.96
CA VAL A 49 -2.11 6.56 -7.59
C VAL A 49 -1.79 5.89 -6.26
N LEU A 50 -0.62 5.24 -6.18
CA LEU A 50 -0.11 4.65 -4.95
C LEU A 50 0.50 5.73 -4.06
N TRP A 51 -0.37 6.57 -3.49
CA TRP A 51 0.01 7.75 -2.72
C TRP A 51 0.92 7.43 -1.53
N ARG A 52 0.68 6.32 -0.81
CA ARG A 52 1.48 5.94 0.37
C ARG A 52 2.85 5.43 -0.03
N GLN A 53 2.93 4.62 -1.07
CA GLN A 53 4.20 4.14 -1.63
C GLN A 53 5.02 5.28 -2.18
N MET A 54 4.39 6.22 -2.90
CA MET A 54 5.05 7.43 -3.37
C MET A 54 5.62 8.23 -2.20
N HIS A 55 4.80 8.50 -1.19
CA HIS A 55 5.19 9.25 0.00
C HIS A 55 6.36 8.61 0.74
N ARG A 56 6.38 7.28 0.88
CA ARG A 56 7.50 6.55 1.50
C ARG A 56 8.78 6.57 0.65
N ARG A 57 8.68 6.62 -0.68
CA ARG A 57 9.82 6.47 -1.61
C ARG A 57 10.40 7.78 -2.12
N VAL A 58 9.67 8.88 -2.00
CA VAL A 58 10.09 10.22 -2.42
C VAL A 58 10.32 11.07 -1.17
N PRO A 59 11.55 11.08 -0.62
CA PRO A 59 11.82 11.71 0.67
C PRO A 59 11.51 13.20 0.69
N GLU A 60 11.58 13.87 -0.46
CA GLU A 60 11.21 15.28 -0.63
C GLU A 60 9.73 15.53 -0.31
N LEU A 61 8.86 14.55 -0.60
CA LEU A 61 7.42 14.64 -0.37
C LEU A 61 7.01 14.04 0.99
N ALA A 62 7.86 13.22 1.60
CA ALA A 62 7.58 12.49 2.84
C ALA A 62 7.28 13.40 4.04
N ILE A 63 7.72 14.66 3.99
CA ILE A 63 7.49 15.66 5.04
C ILE A 63 6.08 16.25 5.01
N PHE A 64 5.34 16.09 3.91
CA PHE A 64 4.00 16.64 3.74
C PHE A 64 2.92 15.56 3.98
N PRO A 65 1.76 15.91 4.55
CA PRO A 65 0.62 14.98 4.64
C PRO A 65 0.12 14.54 3.25
N LEU A 66 -0.42 13.33 3.14
CA LEU A 66 -0.92 12.78 1.87
C LEU A 66 -2.04 13.64 1.28
N GLU A 67 -2.92 14.15 2.13
CA GLU A 67 -4.03 15.00 1.74
C GLU A 67 -3.51 16.31 1.11
N HIS A 68 -2.39 16.83 1.64
CA HIS A 68 -1.73 18.00 1.07
C HIS A 68 -1.21 17.69 -0.34
N LEU A 69 -0.56 16.54 -0.53
CA LEU A 69 -0.06 16.12 -1.84
C LEU A 69 -1.19 15.97 -2.87
N GLN A 70 -2.32 15.38 -2.48
CA GLN A 70 -3.49 15.21 -3.33
C GLN A 70 -4.08 16.57 -3.75
N VAL A 71 -4.32 17.47 -2.78
CA VAL A 71 -4.83 18.82 -3.05
C VAL A 71 -3.89 19.58 -3.97
N ARG A 72 -2.58 19.50 -3.72
CA ARG A 72 -1.58 20.18 -4.53
C ARG A 72 -1.50 19.62 -5.95
N HIS A 73 -1.55 18.30 -6.11
CA HIS A 73 -1.59 17.68 -7.43
C HIS A 73 -2.84 18.10 -8.22
N ALA A 74 -4.00 18.13 -7.57
CA ALA A 74 -5.25 18.60 -8.18
C ALA A 74 -5.16 20.06 -8.67
N GLN A 75 -4.47 20.93 -7.91
CA GLN A 75 -4.21 22.32 -8.33
C GLN A 75 -3.28 22.41 -9.55
N LEU A 76 -2.27 21.54 -9.64
CA LEU A 76 -1.31 21.52 -10.75
C LEU A 76 -1.89 20.90 -12.03
N ARG A 77 -2.89 20.03 -11.91
CA ARG A 77 -3.58 19.38 -13.03
C ARG A 77 -5.09 19.56 -12.95
N PRO A 78 -5.60 20.80 -13.15
CA PRO A 78 -7.03 21.05 -13.12
C PRO A 78 -7.74 20.27 -14.24
N GLY A 79 -8.80 19.55 -13.88
CA GLY A 79 -9.64 18.81 -14.83
C GLY A 79 -9.34 17.31 -14.97
N LYS A 80 -8.37 16.76 -14.23
CA LYS A 80 -8.25 15.31 -14.05
C LYS A 80 -9.23 14.83 -12.96
N VAL A 81 -9.81 13.64 -13.17
CA VAL A 81 -10.75 12.98 -12.24
C VAL A 81 -10.04 12.73 -10.90
N ASP A 82 -10.78 12.89 -9.80
CA ASP A 82 -10.31 12.67 -8.44
C ASP A 82 -9.54 11.35 -8.31
N GLU A 83 -8.24 11.46 -8.03
CA GLU A 83 -7.35 10.33 -7.77
C GLU A 83 -7.60 9.87 -6.32
N GLU A 84 -8.69 9.12 -6.15
CA GLU A 84 -9.15 8.60 -4.85
C GLU A 84 -8.04 7.80 -4.16
N LEU A 85 -7.98 7.96 -2.84
CA LEU A 85 -7.04 7.25 -1.99
C LEU A 85 -7.48 5.78 -1.93
N LEU A 86 -6.64 4.89 -2.46
CA LEU A 86 -6.92 3.46 -2.42
C LEU A 86 -6.97 2.96 -0.96
N PRO A 87 -7.84 1.99 -0.65
CA PRO A 87 -7.80 1.32 0.65
C PRO A 87 -6.42 0.69 0.85
N LEU A 88 -5.86 0.82 2.05
CA LEU A 88 -4.58 0.24 2.42
C LEU A 88 -4.81 -1.15 3.01
N LEU A 89 -4.07 -2.15 2.52
CA LEU A 89 -3.95 -3.45 3.17
C LEU A 89 -2.56 -3.57 3.80
N ASP A 90 -2.49 -3.42 5.12
CA ASP A 90 -1.26 -3.40 5.91
C ASP A 90 -1.07 -4.69 6.72
N SER A 91 0.14 -4.92 7.21
CA SER A 91 0.52 -6.15 7.95
C SER A 91 0.01 -7.42 7.24
N TRP A 92 0.22 -7.47 5.93
CA TRP A 92 -0.45 -8.45 5.08
C TRP A 92 0.36 -9.73 4.90
N ALA A 93 -0.32 -10.87 4.76
CA ALA A 93 0.28 -12.18 4.54
C ALA A 93 -0.53 -13.02 3.54
N HIS A 94 0.16 -13.88 2.78
CA HIS A 94 -0.51 -14.83 1.88
C HIS A 94 -1.05 -16.02 2.68
N VAL A 95 -2.35 -16.29 2.57
CA VAL A 95 -3.03 -17.37 3.30
C VAL A 95 -3.17 -18.64 2.46
N GLY A 96 -3.07 -18.52 1.12
CA GLY A 96 -3.26 -19.62 0.17
C GLY A 96 -4.41 -19.34 -0.78
N GLY A 97 -4.46 -20.07 -1.91
CA GLY A 97 -5.55 -19.95 -2.89
C GLY A 97 -5.68 -18.57 -3.54
N GLY A 98 -4.60 -17.76 -3.56
CA GLY A 98 -4.64 -16.38 -4.05
C GLY A 98 -5.30 -15.40 -3.09
N THR A 99 -5.55 -15.80 -1.84
CA THR A 99 -6.13 -14.95 -0.79
C THR A 99 -5.03 -14.41 0.14
N TYR A 100 -5.24 -13.17 0.58
CA TYR A 100 -4.38 -12.46 1.51
C TYR A 100 -5.16 -12.07 2.77
N ALA A 101 -4.49 -12.08 3.91
CA ALA A 101 -4.99 -11.51 5.16
C ALA A 101 -4.23 -10.23 5.47
N GLY A 102 -4.86 -9.28 6.15
CA GLY A 102 -4.20 -8.08 6.63
C GLY A 102 -5.16 -7.10 7.28
N SER A 103 -4.64 -6.05 7.89
CA SER A 103 -5.40 -4.94 8.45
C SER A 103 -5.76 -3.93 7.35
N VAL A 104 -7.03 -3.61 7.20
CA VAL A 104 -7.50 -2.68 6.16
C VAL A 104 -7.74 -1.28 6.72
N TYR A 105 -7.46 -0.26 5.91
CA TYR A 105 -7.73 1.15 6.20
C TYR A 105 -8.33 1.85 4.99
N GLY A 106 -9.30 2.73 5.18
CA GLY A 106 -9.95 3.49 4.11
C GLY A 106 -10.89 2.66 3.23
N LEU A 107 -11.23 1.44 3.62
CA LEU A 107 -12.22 0.62 2.91
C LEU A 107 -13.64 1.01 3.35
N ALA A 108 -14.46 1.49 2.42
CA ALA A 108 -15.82 1.93 2.70
C ALA A 108 -16.66 0.83 3.39
N GLY A 109 -17.31 1.19 4.51
CA GLY A 109 -18.14 0.27 5.28
C GLY A 109 -17.36 -0.68 6.20
N VAL A 110 -16.03 -0.60 6.25
CA VAL A 110 -15.18 -1.37 7.15
C VAL A 110 -14.44 -0.42 8.09
N GLN A 111 -14.40 -0.75 9.38
CA GLN A 111 -13.67 0.05 10.36
C GLN A 111 -12.15 -0.08 10.12
N ASP A 112 -11.45 1.04 10.13
CA ASP A 112 -9.99 1.07 10.01
C ASP A 112 -9.29 0.18 11.05
N GLY A 113 -8.27 -0.55 10.60
CA GLY A 113 -7.52 -1.53 11.40
C GLY A 113 -8.17 -2.91 11.48
N THR A 114 -9.38 -3.09 10.94
CA THR A 114 -10.03 -4.41 10.89
C THR A 114 -9.21 -5.39 10.07
N SER A 115 -8.97 -6.59 10.62
CA SER A 115 -8.36 -7.68 9.86
C SER A 115 -9.37 -8.26 8.89
N ILE A 116 -9.03 -8.31 7.60
CA ILE A 116 -9.86 -8.90 6.55
C ILE A 116 -9.16 -10.08 5.89
N LEU A 117 -9.95 -10.91 5.20
CA LEU A 117 -9.48 -11.84 4.19
C LEU A 117 -9.92 -11.32 2.83
N THR A 118 -8.97 -11.14 1.92
CA THR A 118 -9.27 -10.69 0.57
C THR A 118 -9.94 -11.80 -0.23
N PRO A 119 -10.82 -11.48 -1.18
CA PRO A 119 -11.18 -12.42 -2.23
C PRO A 119 -9.94 -12.93 -2.98
N PRO A 120 -10.02 -14.07 -3.69
CA PRO A 120 -8.94 -14.53 -4.55
C PRO A 120 -8.51 -13.45 -5.55
N VAL A 121 -7.21 -13.24 -5.65
CA VAL A 121 -6.57 -12.24 -6.51
C VAL A 121 -6.30 -12.85 -7.89
N GLU A 122 -6.65 -12.15 -8.97
CA GLU A 122 -6.35 -12.56 -10.34
C GLU A 122 -5.86 -11.36 -11.17
N PRO A 123 -4.68 -11.41 -11.84
CA PRO A 123 -3.49 -12.23 -11.58
C PRO A 123 -2.60 -11.64 -10.46
N VAL A 124 -2.14 -12.53 -9.57
CA VAL A 124 -1.45 -12.23 -8.28
C VAL A 124 -0.07 -11.56 -8.46
N ASP A 125 0.76 -12.10 -9.34
CA ASP A 125 2.20 -11.84 -9.32
C ASP A 125 2.57 -10.41 -9.74
N ARG A 126 1.79 -9.80 -10.62
CA ARG A 126 2.08 -8.45 -11.11
C ARG A 126 1.70 -7.37 -10.11
N CYS A 127 0.54 -7.52 -9.47
CA CYS A 127 0.00 -6.50 -8.58
C CYS A 127 0.93 -6.30 -7.36
N ILE A 128 1.38 -7.41 -6.75
CA ILE A 128 2.18 -7.36 -5.53
C ILE A 128 3.54 -6.70 -5.77
N LEU A 129 4.19 -6.98 -6.90
CA LEU A 129 5.46 -6.35 -7.27
C LEU A 129 5.33 -4.84 -7.49
N GLU A 130 4.17 -4.42 -7.99
CA GLU A 130 3.84 -3.02 -8.21
C GLU A 130 3.31 -2.33 -6.93
N GLY A 131 3.15 -3.06 -5.82
CA GLY A 131 2.77 -2.51 -4.52
C GLY A 131 1.26 -2.34 -4.32
N TYR A 132 0.44 -3.08 -5.06
CA TYR A 132 -1.01 -3.07 -4.92
C TYR A 132 -1.60 -4.49 -5.04
N LEU A 133 -2.89 -4.63 -4.76
CA LEU A 133 -3.60 -5.91 -4.88
C LEU A 133 -4.98 -5.66 -5.45
N CYS A 134 -5.34 -6.35 -6.54
CA CYS A 134 -6.65 -6.24 -7.17
C CYS A 134 -7.45 -7.52 -6.92
N THR A 135 -8.59 -7.39 -6.25
CA THR A 135 -9.53 -8.50 -6.05
C THR A 135 -10.76 -8.31 -6.91
N SER A 136 -11.39 -9.43 -7.30
CA SER A 136 -12.70 -9.45 -7.93
C SER A 136 -13.59 -10.44 -7.19
N ALA A 137 -14.67 -9.95 -6.59
CA ALA A 137 -15.68 -10.81 -5.95
C ALA A 137 -17.06 -10.36 -6.41
N GLY A 138 -17.84 -11.28 -6.99
CA GLY A 138 -19.22 -10.98 -7.43
C GLY A 138 -19.32 -9.86 -8.48
N GLY A 139 -18.26 -9.64 -9.27
CA GLY A 139 -18.20 -8.57 -10.28
C GLY A 139 -17.79 -7.20 -9.73
N THR A 140 -17.52 -7.07 -8.43
CA THR A 140 -16.95 -5.86 -7.84
C THR A 140 -15.43 -6.00 -7.74
N HIS A 141 -14.72 -5.03 -8.33
CA HIS A 141 -13.28 -4.94 -8.24
C HIS A 141 -12.87 -4.01 -7.10
N VAL A 142 -11.99 -4.48 -6.22
CA VAL A 142 -11.39 -3.65 -5.17
C VAL A 142 -9.87 -3.67 -5.32
N VAL A 143 -9.28 -2.49 -5.41
CA VAL A 143 -7.83 -2.30 -5.52
C VAL A 143 -7.31 -1.78 -4.19
N TYR A 144 -6.42 -2.53 -3.57
CA TYR A 144 -5.75 -2.17 -2.33
C TYR A 144 -4.34 -1.68 -2.63
N GLU A 145 -3.91 -0.60 -1.99
CA GLU A 145 -2.49 -0.29 -1.87
C GLU A 145 -1.88 -1.19 -0.79
N LEU A 146 -0.71 -1.76 -1.04
CA LEU A 146 -0.05 -2.66 -0.08
C LEU A 146 0.84 -1.86 0.88
N GLY A 147 0.63 -2.10 2.16
CA GLY A 147 1.50 -1.64 3.24
C GLY A 147 2.68 -2.59 3.47
N ASP A 148 3.08 -2.70 4.72
CA ASP A 148 4.16 -3.59 5.12
C ASP A 148 3.64 -5.03 5.22
N MET A 149 4.47 -5.97 4.79
CA MET A 149 4.17 -7.40 4.93
C MET A 149 4.24 -7.76 6.42
N ALA A 150 3.35 -8.65 6.89
CA ALA A 150 3.42 -9.15 8.24
C ALA A 150 4.81 -9.75 8.51
N ASP A 151 5.41 -9.38 9.64
CA ASP A 151 6.65 -10.00 10.09
C ASP A 151 6.28 -11.39 10.62
N ASP A 152 6.30 -12.38 9.73
CA ASP A 152 6.20 -13.78 10.11
C ASP A 152 7.40 -14.04 11.02
N GLY A 153 7.20 -14.02 12.34
CA GLY A 153 8.23 -14.21 13.38
C GLY A 153 8.97 -15.56 13.33
N VAL A 154 8.96 -16.24 12.19
CA VAL A 154 9.68 -17.47 11.86
C VAL A 154 11.13 -17.12 11.47
N SER A 155 11.87 -16.66 12.48
CA SER A 155 13.32 -16.85 12.50
C SER A 155 13.61 -18.35 12.69
N GLY A 156 13.78 -19.07 11.58
CA GLY A 156 14.53 -20.32 11.54
C GLY A 156 13.71 -21.58 11.27
N ALA A 157 13.57 -21.92 9.98
CA ALA A 157 13.88 -23.24 9.40
C ALA A 157 13.45 -23.22 7.92
N GLU A 158 14.44 -23.17 7.03
CA GLU A 158 14.42 -23.67 5.64
C GLU A 158 13.09 -23.53 4.85
N GLY A 159 12.94 -22.44 4.08
CA GLY A 159 11.88 -22.39 3.05
C GLY A 159 11.43 -21.04 2.52
N GLY A 160 12.01 -19.92 2.98
CA GLY A 160 11.46 -18.58 2.69
C GLY A 160 12.40 -17.59 1.99
N LEU A 161 13.29 -18.05 1.11
CA LEU A 161 14.19 -17.15 0.35
C LEU A 161 13.63 -16.84 -1.05
N VAL A 162 12.35 -16.46 -1.14
CA VAL A 162 11.73 -16.01 -2.41
C VAL A 162 11.30 -14.54 -2.38
N THR A 163 11.29 -13.88 -1.22
CA THR A 163 10.66 -12.56 -1.06
C THR A 163 11.69 -11.40 -1.19
N ARG A 164 12.08 -11.10 -2.43
CA ARG A 164 12.52 -9.79 -3.01
C ARG A 164 13.64 -9.89 -4.04
N ALA A 165 14.53 -10.89 -3.96
CA ALA A 165 15.69 -10.96 -4.85
C ALA A 165 15.40 -11.60 -6.22
N ASN A 166 14.40 -12.48 -6.34
CA ASN A 166 14.18 -13.29 -7.55
C ASN A 166 13.03 -12.86 -8.47
N ALA A 167 12.33 -11.76 -8.18
CA ALA A 167 11.26 -11.27 -9.06
C ALA A 167 11.76 -10.78 -10.44
N ARG A 168 13.08 -10.69 -10.67
CA ARG A 168 13.67 -10.32 -11.96
C ARG A 168 14.07 -11.51 -12.84
N GLN A 169 13.92 -12.77 -12.40
CA GLN A 169 14.50 -13.93 -13.12
C GLN A 169 13.51 -15.06 -13.44
N MET A 170 12.20 -14.87 -13.30
CA MET A 170 11.20 -15.84 -13.77
C MET A 170 10.42 -15.28 -14.96
N GLY A 171 11.13 -15.09 -16.05
CA GLY A 171 10.58 -14.76 -17.36
C GLY A 171 10.95 -15.83 -18.39
N ALA A 172 10.76 -17.12 -18.07
CA ALA A 172 10.70 -18.22 -19.03
C ALA A 172 10.50 -19.56 -18.30
N GLN A 173 9.64 -20.41 -18.88
CA GLN A 173 9.35 -21.82 -18.56
C GLN A 173 8.28 -22.04 -17.47
N THR A 174 7.25 -22.89 -17.56
CA THR A 174 6.56 -23.67 -18.61
C THR A 174 5.22 -24.12 -17.97
N LEU A 175 4.19 -24.35 -18.79
CA LEU A 175 2.87 -24.96 -18.50
C LEU A 175 2.85 -26.18 -17.53
N ALA A 176 1.81 -26.29 -16.69
CA ALA A 176 0.72 -27.29 -16.76
C ALA A 176 0.07 -27.68 -15.40
N LEU A 177 -1.28 -27.69 -15.40
CA LEU A 177 -2.28 -28.43 -14.59
C LEU A 177 -1.96 -28.99 -13.19
N ALA A 178 -2.86 -28.68 -12.23
CA ALA A 178 -3.66 -29.72 -11.53
C ALA A 178 -4.86 -29.10 -10.77
N SER A 179 -6.05 -29.58 -11.11
CA SER A 179 -7.30 -29.46 -10.35
C SER A 179 -7.28 -30.35 -9.11
N VAL A 180 -7.74 -29.88 -7.93
CA VAL A 180 -8.55 -30.68 -6.97
C VAL A 180 -9.40 -29.75 -6.08
N ILE A 181 -10.63 -30.18 -5.92
CA ILE A 181 -11.77 -29.67 -5.15
C ILE A 181 -11.55 -29.71 -3.62
N GLY A 182 -12.05 -28.68 -2.94
CA GLY A 182 -12.81 -28.84 -1.69
C GLY A 182 -12.08 -28.56 -0.37
N ALA A 183 -12.46 -27.47 0.30
CA ALA A 183 -13.01 -27.52 1.66
C ALA A 183 -13.53 -26.13 2.08
N THR A 184 -14.80 -26.13 2.46
CA THR A 184 -15.57 -25.09 3.15
C THR A 184 -14.83 -24.38 4.29
N GLY A 185 -14.82 -23.05 4.23
CA GLY A 185 -14.54 -22.16 5.36
C GLY A 185 -15.45 -20.94 5.24
N ILE A 186 -16.53 -20.93 6.02
CA ILE A 186 -17.50 -19.83 6.13
C ILE A 186 -16.79 -18.61 6.74
N GLY A 187 -16.75 -17.50 6.03
CA GLY A 187 -16.35 -16.18 6.55
C GLY A 187 -17.39 -15.15 6.10
N LEU A 188 -18.04 -14.51 7.08
CA LEU A 188 -19.25 -13.71 6.97
C LEU A 188 -19.29 -12.70 5.80
N TRP A 189 -20.43 -12.71 5.11
CA TRP A 189 -20.89 -11.64 4.24
C TRP A 189 -21.36 -10.44 5.07
N ALA A 190 -20.75 -9.28 4.88
CA ALA A 190 -21.38 -8.00 5.20
C ALA A 190 -21.95 -7.43 3.90
N ALA A 191 -23.24 -7.66 3.71
CA ALA A 191 -24.02 -7.06 2.66
C ALA A 191 -24.72 -5.82 3.25
N TRP A 192 -24.69 -4.69 2.53
CA TRP A 192 -25.80 -3.75 2.26
C TRP A 192 -25.43 -2.26 2.34
N GLY A 193 -25.85 -1.55 1.29
CA GLY A 193 -25.90 -0.10 1.21
C GLY A 193 -26.45 0.39 -0.13
N HIS A 194 -27.56 -0.17 -0.63
CA HIS A 194 -28.28 0.45 -1.74
C HIS A 194 -29.03 1.69 -1.22
N HIS A 195 -28.62 2.88 -1.67
CA HIS A 195 -29.34 4.14 -1.41
C HIS A 195 -30.72 4.11 -2.10
N LEU A 196 -31.80 4.00 -1.31
CA LEU A 196 -33.14 4.39 -1.73
C LEU A 196 -33.25 5.92 -1.61
N GLY A 197 -33.27 6.61 -2.75
CA GLY A 197 -33.55 8.04 -2.83
C GLY A 197 -35.01 8.32 -2.49
N VAL A 198 -35.25 9.06 -1.40
CA VAL A 198 -36.56 9.61 -1.06
C VAL A 198 -36.68 10.98 -1.73
N HIS A 199 -37.52 11.10 -2.75
CA HIS A 199 -37.96 12.39 -3.28
C HIS A 199 -39.12 12.90 -2.43
N ILE A 200 -38.90 13.95 -1.64
CA ILE A 200 -39.97 14.70 -0.96
C ILE A 200 -40.46 15.78 -1.92
N PHE A 201 -41.70 15.68 -2.40
CA PHE A 201 -42.42 16.80 -3.00
C PHE A 201 -43.15 17.55 -1.89
N VAL A 202 -42.83 18.84 -1.71
CA VAL A 202 -43.64 19.77 -0.92
C VAL A 202 -44.65 20.38 -1.89
N VAL A 203 -45.94 20.21 -1.58
CA VAL A 203 -47.09 20.84 -2.26
C VAL A 203 -47.43 22.12 -1.53
#